data_AF-A0ABD5F1U4-F1
#
_entry.id   AF-A0ABD5F1U4-F1
#
_cell.length_a   1.000
_cell.length_b   1.000
_cell.length_c   1.000
_cell.angle_alpha   90.00
_cell.angle_beta   90.00
_cell.angle_gamma   90.00
#
_symmetry.space_group_name_H-M   'P 1'
#
loop_
_entity.id
_entity.type
_entity.pdbx_description
1 polymer ?
#
loop_
_entity_poly.entity_id
_entity_poly.type
_entity_poly.pdbx_seq_one_letter_code
_entity_poly.pdbx_strand_id
1 'polypeptide(L)'
;MPLSPRTLAPRRQIGLLTALTGAALVALFVLPNALARSYINVGNVGEVVRRGFVVYWRSGSQNPPGELEDAITFWFRFHLVKAGVAALLLAVVVALGVVLWRRSRQRADGRTGSRLALGLSQTPVALIGLFALVVLLANLQGAAAPFASLFPMLTTGGGGTELGTTLTQVQDQLVAYPGGAHAPALTRMVDDLTTYHVVFAALTGVLALALAGTSVVVWRRLRTASDARSRRTIKVTGTASALLAALVLVVVLANISTATHSPEALAALFAGGW
;
A
#
# COMPACT_ATOMS: atom_id res chain seq x y z
N MET A 1 -28.01 10.32 38.72
CA MET A 1 -26.54 10.51 38.72
C MET A 1 -26.02 10.10 37.34
N PRO A 2 -25.77 11.01 36.39
CA PRO A 2 -25.19 10.63 35.11
C PRO A 2 -23.67 10.65 35.18
N LEU A 3 -23.04 9.56 34.79
CA LEU A 3 -21.60 9.42 34.64
C LEU A 3 -21.14 10.26 33.43
N SER A 4 -20.46 11.37 33.68
CA SER A 4 -19.80 12.15 32.64
C SER A 4 -18.68 11.33 32.00
N PRO A 5 -18.60 11.22 30.66
CA PRO A 5 -17.45 10.61 30.00
C PRO A 5 -16.21 11.44 30.33
N ARG A 6 -15.22 10.82 30.99
CA ARG A 6 -13.93 11.45 31.29
C ARG A 6 -13.22 11.80 29.99
N THR A 7 -13.40 13.03 29.53
CA THR A 7 -12.56 13.63 28.49
C THR A 7 -11.16 13.77 29.08
N LEU A 8 -10.21 12.98 28.59
CA LEU A 8 -8.80 13.12 28.97
C LEU A 8 -8.36 14.55 28.69
N ALA A 9 -7.63 15.17 29.64
CA ALA A 9 -7.05 16.48 29.42
C ALA A 9 -6.27 16.50 28.09
N PRO A 10 -6.39 17.52 27.22
CA PRO A 10 -5.86 17.50 25.85
C PRO A 10 -4.38 17.16 25.71
N ARG A 11 -3.57 17.43 26.74
CA ARG A 11 -2.15 17.01 26.80
C ARG A 11 -1.99 15.50 26.93
N ARG A 12 -2.79 14.85 27.79
CA ARG A 12 -2.78 13.39 27.97
C ARG A 12 -3.23 12.67 26.69
N GLN A 13 -4.22 13.22 25.99
CA GLN A 13 -4.68 12.67 24.72
C GLN A 13 -3.60 12.69 23.64
N ILE A 14 -2.87 13.81 23.48
CA ILE A 14 -1.75 13.88 22.53
C ILE A 14 -0.65 12.89 22.91
N GLY A 15 -0.26 12.85 24.20
CA GLY A 15 0.76 11.91 24.67
C GLY A 15 0.40 10.45 24.40
N LEU A 16 -0.86 10.07 24.66
CA LEU A 16 -1.38 8.73 24.36
C LEU A 16 -1.34 8.42 22.86
N LEU A 17 -1.84 9.32 22.01
CA LEU A 17 -1.86 9.11 20.56
C LEU A 17 -0.44 9.04 19.98
N THR A 18 0.49 9.86 20.47
CA THR A 18 1.92 9.75 20.08
C THR A 18 2.53 8.42 20.49
N ALA A 19 2.25 7.93 21.71
CA ALA A 19 2.73 6.63 22.17
C ALA A 19 2.13 5.48 21.33
N LEU A 20 0.84 5.54 21.01
CA LEU A 20 0.17 4.57 20.13
C LEU A 20 0.74 4.58 18.71
N THR A 21 1.04 5.76 18.14
CA THR A 21 1.74 5.88 16.86
C THR A 21 3.09 5.16 16.91
N GLY A 22 3.89 5.40 17.96
CA GLY A 22 5.18 4.73 18.15
C GLY A 22 5.04 3.21 18.27
N ALA A 23 4.08 2.74 19.07
CA ALA A 23 3.82 1.31 19.23
C ALA A 23 3.37 0.64 17.92
N ALA A 24 2.48 1.27 17.17
CA ALA A 24 2.01 0.76 15.89
C ALA A 24 3.11 0.73 14.82
N LEU A 25 4.03 1.72 14.82
CA LEU A 25 5.21 1.69 13.96
C LEU A 25 6.11 0.50 14.25
N VAL A 26 6.40 0.21 15.52
CA VAL A 26 7.18 -0.98 15.91
C VAL A 26 6.44 -2.27 15.53
N ALA A 27 5.13 -2.33 15.80
CA ALA A 27 4.29 -3.47 15.47
C ALA A 27 4.29 -3.81 13.97
N LEU A 28 4.41 -2.80 13.10
CA LEU A 28 4.47 -2.97 11.65
C LEU A 28 5.61 -3.90 11.20
N PHE A 29 6.73 -3.88 11.91
CA PHE A 29 7.92 -4.69 11.58
C PHE A 29 7.95 -6.02 12.33
N VAL A 30 7.35 -6.09 13.52
CA VAL A 30 7.42 -7.27 14.39
C VAL A 30 6.26 -8.24 14.17
N LEU A 31 5.02 -7.74 14.13
CA LEU A 31 3.83 -8.59 14.10
C LEU A 31 3.66 -9.43 12.84
N PRO A 32 3.99 -8.96 11.62
CA PRO A 32 3.74 -9.75 10.41
C PRO A 32 4.43 -11.11 10.45
N ASN A 33 5.72 -11.15 10.79
CA ASN A 33 6.45 -12.40 10.90
C ASN A 33 6.01 -13.22 12.13
N ALA A 34 5.69 -12.55 13.24
CA ALA A 34 5.28 -13.22 14.47
C ALA A 34 3.90 -13.89 14.38
N LEU A 35 2.98 -13.35 13.57
CA LEU A 35 1.60 -13.82 13.43
C LEU A 35 1.38 -14.66 12.16
N ALA A 36 2.23 -14.50 11.14
CA ALA A 36 2.25 -15.36 9.96
C ALA A 36 3.11 -16.63 10.18
N ARG A 37 3.60 -16.90 11.40
CA ARG A 37 4.58 -17.97 11.67
C ARG A 37 4.19 -19.30 11.04
N SER A 38 5.16 -19.84 10.30
CA SER A 38 5.23 -21.19 9.78
C SER A 38 6.70 -21.59 9.72
N TYR A 39 7.05 -22.69 9.05
CA TYR A 39 8.44 -22.99 8.71
C TYR A 39 9.01 -21.99 7.66
N ILE A 40 8.12 -21.26 6.96
CA ILE A 40 8.43 -20.16 6.05
C ILE A 40 8.43 -18.84 6.83
N ASN A 41 9.40 -17.99 6.51
CA ASN A 41 9.59 -16.66 7.06
C ASN A 41 10.22 -15.72 6.00
N VAL A 42 10.34 -14.43 6.33
CA VAL A 42 10.90 -13.41 5.41
C VAL A 42 12.33 -13.74 4.94
N GLY A 43 13.10 -14.48 5.74
CA GLY A 43 14.48 -14.86 5.40
C GLY A 43 14.60 -16.03 4.43
N ASN A 44 13.58 -16.89 4.29
CA ASN A 44 13.65 -18.07 3.41
C ASN A 44 12.56 -18.13 2.32
N VAL A 45 11.52 -17.30 2.38
CA VAL A 45 10.39 -17.34 1.44
C VAL A 45 10.82 -17.28 -0.03
N GLY A 46 11.81 -16.46 -0.39
CA GLY A 46 12.28 -16.37 -1.76
C GLY A 46 12.87 -17.68 -2.28
N GLU A 47 13.57 -18.43 -1.42
CA GLU A 47 14.13 -19.72 -1.79
C GLU A 47 13.05 -20.79 -1.96
N VAL A 48 12.09 -20.82 -1.03
CA VAL A 48 10.94 -21.73 -1.09
C VAL A 48 10.12 -21.47 -2.36
N VAL A 49 9.88 -20.20 -2.71
CA VAL A 49 9.17 -19.82 -3.93
C VAL A 49 9.90 -20.26 -5.19
N ARG A 50 11.21 -20.02 -5.30
CA ARG A 50 12.00 -20.42 -6.47
C ARG A 50 11.99 -21.92 -6.69
N ARG A 51 12.22 -22.71 -5.64
CA ARG A 51 12.20 -24.17 -5.71
C ARG A 51 10.79 -24.71 -6.00
N GLY A 52 9.79 -24.21 -5.27
CA GLY A 52 8.39 -24.60 -5.45
C GLY A 52 7.85 -24.25 -6.84
N PHE A 53 8.31 -23.15 -7.45
CA PHE A 53 7.91 -22.72 -8.79
C PHE A 53 8.33 -23.71 -9.88
N VAL A 54 9.55 -24.26 -9.82
CA VAL A 54 10.01 -25.29 -10.77
C VAL A 54 9.13 -26.54 -10.69
N VAL A 55 8.78 -26.97 -9.47
CA VAL A 55 7.89 -28.12 -9.24
C VAL A 55 6.48 -27.82 -9.77
N TYR A 56 5.95 -26.64 -9.48
CA TYR A 56 4.63 -26.21 -9.93
C TYR A 56 4.55 -26.22 -11.46
N TRP A 57 5.52 -25.63 -12.15
CA TRP A 57 5.54 -25.60 -13.60
C TRP A 57 5.55 -27.00 -14.23
N ARG A 58 6.40 -27.90 -13.70
CA ARG A 58 6.49 -29.30 -14.16
C ARG A 58 5.24 -30.13 -13.87
N SER A 59 4.46 -29.77 -12.85
CA SER A 59 3.27 -30.52 -12.45
C SER A 59 2.13 -30.48 -13.49
N GLY A 60 2.11 -29.46 -14.35
CA GLY A 60 1.01 -29.21 -15.28
C GLY A 60 -0.33 -28.85 -14.61
N SER A 61 -0.32 -28.61 -13.28
CA SER A 61 -1.52 -28.27 -12.52
C SER A 61 -1.85 -26.77 -12.59
N GLN A 62 -3.12 -26.43 -12.38
CA GLN A 62 -3.57 -25.03 -12.28
C GLN A 62 -3.34 -24.44 -10.88
N ASN A 63 -3.28 -25.29 -9.84
CA ASN A 63 -3.10 -24.88 -8.46
C ASN A 63 -1.69 -25.24 -7.99
N PRO A 64 -0.94 -24.29 -7.40
CA PRO A 64 0.37 -24.56 -6.83
C PRO A 64 0.35 -25.74 -5.85
N PRO A 65 1.20 -26.77 -6.03
CA PRO A 65 1.30 -27.85 -5.06
C PRO A 65 2.35 -27.54 -3.97
N GLY A 66 2.11 -28.05 -2.76
CA GLY A 66 3.11 -28.18 -1.70
C GLY A 66 3.76 -26.86 -1.28
N GLU A 67 5.10 -26.80 -1.31
CA GLU A 67 5.87 -25.66 -0.79
C GLU A 67 5.47 -24.29 -1.39
N LEU A 68 5.03 -24.26 -2.65
CA LEU A 68 4.61 -23.00 -3.28
C LEU A 68 3.27 -22.51 -2.73
N GLU A 69 2.32 -23.42 -2.45
CA GLU A 69 1.05 -23.09 -1.81
C GLU A 69 1.26 -22.57 -0.39
N ASP A 70 2.16 -23.21 0.36
CA ASP A 70 2.54 -22.79 1.70
C ASP A 70 3.19 -21.39 1.69
N ALA A 71 4.05 -21.12 0.70
CA ALA A 71 4.67 -19.81 0.52
C ALA A 71 3.64 -18.73 0.18
N ILE A 72 2.71 -19.00 -0.73
CA ILE A 72 1.61 -18.08 -1.09
C ILE A 72 0.75 -17.80 0.14
N THR A 73 0.42 -18.83 0.93
CA THR A 73 -0.38 -18.71 2.15
C THR A 73 0.33 -17.90 3.23
N PHE A 74 1.62 -18.17 3.46
CA PHE A 74 2.46 -17.37 4.35
C PHE A 74 2.46 -15.89 3.93
N TRP A 75 2.67 -15.64 2.64
CA TRP A 75 2.80 -14.30 2.09
C TRP A 75 1.49 -13.51 2.14
N PHE A 76 0.36 -14.17 1.87
CA PHE A 76 -0.98 -13.63 2.09
C PHE A 76 -1.15 -13.15 3.54
N ARG A 77 -0.89 -14.02 4.52
CA ARG A 77 -1.06 -13.71 5.96
C ARG A 77 -0.12 -12.58 6.38
N PHE A 78 1.12 -12.60 5.89
CA PHE A 78 2.11 -11.57 6.15
C PHE A 78 1.63 -10.18 5.70
N HIS A 79 1.13 -10.08 4.47
CA HIS A 79 0.57 -8.83 3.94
C HIS A 79 -0.72 -8.43 4.65
N LEU A 80 -1.60 -9.37 4.96
CA LEU A 80 -2.85 -9.08 5.68
C LEU A 80 -2.57 -8.48 7.08
N VAL A 81 -1.61 -9.03 7.83
CA VAL A 81 -1.21 -8.47 9.13
C VAL A 81 -0.62 -7.07 8.97
N LYS A 82 0.26 -6.84 7.97
CA LYS A 82 0.80 -5.51 7.69
C LYS A 82 -0.30 -4.51 7.35
N ALA A 83 -1.28 -4.89 6.54
CA ALA A 83 -2.42 -4.05 6.18
C ALA A 83 -3.23 -3.66 7.43
N GLY A 84 -3.54 -4.63 8.30
CA GLY A 84 -4.26 -4.37 9.56
C GLY A 84 -3.53 -3.40 10.48
N VAL A 85 -2.22 -3.59 10.68
CA VAL A 85 -1.40 -2.70 11.51
C VAL A 85 -1.26 -1.31 10.88
N ALA A 86 -1.08 -1.23 9.56
CA ALA A 86 -1.00 0.04 8.83
C ALA A 86 -2.32 0.82 8.90
N ALA A 87 -3.47 0.14 8.81
CA ALA A 87 -4.79 0.76 8.97
C ALA A 87 -4.96 1.35 10.38
N LEU A 88 -4.54 0.62 11.43
CA LEU A 88 -4.54 1.11 12.81
C LEU A 88 -3.63 2.33 12.96
N LEU A 89 -2.39 2.26 12.45
CA LEU A 89 -1.45 3.37 12.46
C LEU A 89 -2.04 4.61 11.78
N LEU A 90 -2.64 4.44 10.60
CA LEU A 90 -3.27 5.52 9.85
C LEU A 90 -4.41 6.15 10.65
N ALA A 91 -5.28 5.35 11.26
CA ALA A 91 -6.38 5.84 12.09
C ALA A 91 -5.88 6.66 13.30
N VAL A 92 -4.85 6.17 14.01
CA VAL A 92 -4.24 6.86 15.16
C VAL A 92 -3.60 8.18 14.73
N VAL A 93 -2.89 8.18 13.60
CA VAL A 93 -2.21 9.37 13.06
C VAL A 93 -3.21 10.42 12.58
N VAL A 94 -4.31 10.00 11.95
CA VAL A 94 -5.42 10.90 11.58
C VAL A 94 -6.03 11.52 12.84
N ALA A 95 -6.31 10.71 13.86
CA ALA A 95 -6.82 11.22 15.14
C ALA A 95 -5.85 12.23 15.78
N LEU A 96 -4.56 11.93 15.80
CA LEU A 96 -3.51 12.82 16.29
C LEU A 96 -3.48 14.15 15.50
N GLY A 97 -3.52 14.06 14.17
CA GLY A 97 -3.58 15.23 13.28
C GLY A 97 -4.80 16.11 13.56
N VAL A 98 -5.98 15.51 13.73
CA VAL A 98 -7.22 16.23 14.07
C VAL A 98 -7.13 16.92 15.43
N VAL A 99 -6.59 16.25 16.45
CA VAL A 99 -6.42 16.84 17.80
C VAL A 99 -5.44 18.03 17.76
N LEU A 100 -4.30 17.87 17.08
CA LEU A 100 -3.31 18.93 16.91
C LEU A 100 -3.89 20.12 16.13
N TRP A 101 -4.66 19.85 15.07
CA TRP A 101 -5.33 20.86 14.26
C TRP A 101 -6.39 21.65 15.04
N ARG A 102 -7.24 20.98 15.82
CA ARG A 102 -8.24 21.67 16.66
C ARG A 102 -7.56 22.58 17.68
N ARG A 103 -6.46 22.10 18.27
CA ARG A 103 -5.68 22.87 19.26
C ARG A 103 -4.95 24.06 18.66
N SER A 104 -4.43 23.93 17.44
CA SER A 104 -3.77 25.06 16.76
C SER A 104 -4.76 26.17 16.44
N ARG A 105 -5.99 25.82 16.02
CA ARG A 105 -7.07 26.79 15.82
C ARG A 105 -7.47 27.53 17.09
N GLN A 106 -7.62 26.82 18.22
CA GLN A 106 -7.96 27.43 19.51
C GLN A 106 -6.89 28.38 20.06
N ARG A 107 -5.64 28.26 19.61
CA ARG A 107 -4.51 29.12 20.03
C ARG A 107 -4.19 30.24 19.06
N ALA A 108 -4.91 30.31 17.94
CA ALA A 108 -4.66 31.31 16.91
C ALA A 108 -4.97 32.75 17.38
N ASP A 109 -5.61 32.92 18.54
CA ASP A 109 -6.03 34.21 19.12
C ASP A 109 -4.92 34.99 19.86
N GLY A 110 -3.63 34.92 19.50
CA GLY A 110 -2.72 35.92 20.08
C GLY A 110 -1.20 35.97 19.83
N ARG A 111 -0.48 34.93 19.38
CA ARG A 111 1.00 35.05 19.25
C ARG A 111 1.60 34.30 18.04
N THR A 112 2.29 35.05 17.17
CA THR A 112 2.94 34.60 15.91
C THR A 112 3.97 33.48 16.12
N GLY A 113 4.73 33.50 17.22
CA GLY A 113 5.75 32.46 17.52
C GLY A 113 5.19 31.06 17.81
N SER A 114 3.94 30.95 18.27
CA SER A 114 3.25 29.67 18.51
C SER A 114 2.93 28.95 17.18
N ARG A 115 2.70 29.72 16.09
CA ARG A 115 2.25 29.18 14.80
C ARG A 115 3.36 28.47 14.01
N LEU A 116 4.61 28.92 14.10
CA LEU A 116 5.75 28.27 13.44
C LEU A 116 6.11 26.94 14.11
N ALA A 117 6.12 26.91 15.45
CA ALA A 117 6.34 25.70 16.24
C ALA A 117 5.22 24.65 16.01
N LEU A 118 3.98 25.09 15.79
CA LEU A 118 2.86 24.21 15.44
C LEU A 118 2.94 23.68 14.01
N GLY A 119 3.40 24.47 13.03
CA GLY A 119 3.61 24.01 11.65
C GLY A 119 4.65 22.89 11.55
N LEU A 120 5.78 23.05 12.26
CA LEU A 120 6.81 22.01 12.38
C LEU A 120 6.30 20.74 13.07
N SER A 121 5.33 20.85 13.99
CA SER A 121 4.73 19.69 14.67
C SER A 121 3.76 18.86 13.81
N GLN A 122 3.24 19.42 12.71
CA GLN A 122 2.28 18.73 11.83
C GLN A 122 2.95 18.00 10.67
N THR A 123 4.13 18.43 10.23
CA THR A 123 4.88 17.77 9.15
C THR A 123 5.17 16.30 9.45
N PRO A 124 5.71 15.91 10.63
CA PRO A 124 5.95 14.50 10.94
C PRO A 124 4.68 13.67 10.95
N VAL A 125 3.57 14.22 11.45
CA VAL A 125 2.27 13.53 11.48
C VAL A 125 1.76 13.29 10.06
N ALA A 126 1.90 14.26 9.17
CA ALA A 126 1.53 14.11 7.76
C ALA A 126 2.41 13.07 7.05
N LEU A 127 3.74 13.09 7.28
CA LEU A 127 4.68 12.13 6.70
C LEU A 127 4.41 10.70 7.18
N ILE A 128 4.18 10.51 8.48
CA ILE A 128 3.83 9.19 9.04
C ILE A 128 2.46 8.74 8.50
N GLY A 129 1.51 9.66 8.34
CA GLY A 129 0.20 9.35 7.76
C GLY A 129 0.31 8.91 6.30
N LEU A 130 1.13 9.60 5.50
CA LEU A 130 1.40 9.22 4.11
C LEU A 130 2.12 7.86 4.05
N PHE A 131 3.12 7.64 4.90
CA PHE A 131 3.80 6.36 5.01
C PHE A 131 2.82 5.22 5.35
N ALA A 132 1.98 5.42 6.38
CA ALA A 132 0.98 4.42 6.79
C ALA A 132 -0.02 4.12 5.66
N LEU A 133 -0.44 5.15 4.91
CA LEU A 133 -1.30 4.98 3.74
C LEU A 133 -0.62 4.16 2.64
N VAL A 134 0.62 4.50 2.26
CA VAL A 134 1.37 3.75 1.24
C VAL A 134 1.54 2.30 1.65
N VAL A 135 1.92 2.05 2.91
CA VAL A 135 2.05 0.70 3.46
C VAL A 135 0.70 -0.04 3.40
N LEU A 136 -0.40 0.61 3.79
CA LEU A 136 -1.73 0.01 3.72
C LEU A 136 -2.09 -0.42 2.29
N LEU A 137 -1.94 0.48 1.32
CA LEU A 137 -2.31 0.20 -0.08
C LEU A 137 -1.46 -0.94 -0.66
N ALA A 138 -0.14 -0.90 -0.47
CA ALA A 138 0.78 -1.93 -0.95
C ALA A 138 0.49 -3.31 -0.33
N ASN A 139 0.09 -3.35 0.95
CA ASN A 139 -0.18 -4.61 1.63
C ASN A 139 -1.60 -5.15 1.37
N LEU A 140 -2.59 -4.30 1.09
CA LEU A 140 -3.89 -4.76 0.57
C LEU A 140 -3.72 -5.37 -0.82
N GLN A 141 -2.91 -4.74 -1.68
CA GLN A 141 -2.55 -5.26 -2.99
C GLN A 141 -1.85 -6.62 -2.90
N GLY A 142 -0.79 -6.73 -2.07
CA GLY A 142 -0.07 -7.99 -1.86
C GLY A 142 -0.92 -9.09 -1.22
N ALA A 143 -1.89 -8.75 -0.37
CA ALA A 143 -2.82 -9.73 0.17
C ALA A 143 -3.89 -10.17 -0.84
N ALA A 144 -4.30 -9.31 -1.78
CA ALA A 144 -5.32 -9.67 -2.77
C ALA A 144 -4.78 -10.58 -3.87
N ALA A 145 -3.50 -10.44 -4.22
CA ALA A 145 -2.81 -11.24 -5.24
C ALA A 145 -1.44 -11.70 -4.70
N PRO A 146 -1.44 -12.63 -3.73
CA PRO A 146 -0.22 -13.04 -3.03
C PRO A 146 0.78 -13.73 -3.95
N PHE A 147 0.33 -14.43 -5.00
CA PHE A 147 1.25 -15.12 -5.90
C PHE A 147 1.98 -14.12 -6.82
N ALA A 148 1.28 -13.15 -7.39
CA ALA A 148 1.89 -12.09 -8.19
C ALA A 148 2.90 -11.27 -7.38
N SER A 149 2.61 -11.00 -6.11
CA SER A 149 3.52 -10.26 -5.23
C SER A 149 4.81 -11.04 -4.89
N LEU A 150 4.87 -12.34 -5.18
CA LEU A 150 6.06 -13.18 -5.04
C LEU A 150 6.91 -13.24 -6.33
N PHE A 151 6.38 -12.85 -7.48
CA PHE A 151 7.12 -12.91 -8.76
C PHE A 151 8.47 -12.17 -8.74
N PRO A 152 8.64 -11.02 -8.06
CA PRO A 152 9.95 -10.40 -7.90
C PRO A 152 11.02 -11.35 -7.33
N MET A 153 10.63 -12.29 -6.47
CA MET A 153 11.57 -13.23 -5.85
C MET A 153 12.06 -14.33 -6.80
N LEU A 154 11.36 -14.52 -7.92
CA LEU A 154 11.78 -15.44 -8.99
C LEU A 154 12.93 -14.85 -9.81
N THR A 155 12.99 -13.53 -9.94
CA THR A 155 14.02 -12.84 -10.73
C THR A 155 15.16 -12.32 -9.87
N THR A 156 14.91 -12.03 -8.59
CA THR A 156 15.96 -11.61 -7.63
C THR A 156 16.55 -12.79 -6.86
N GLY A 157 17.88 -12.93 -6.84
CA GLY A 157 18.58 -13.78 -5.87
C GLY A 157 19.21 -15.09 -6.37
N GLY A 158 19.86 -15.08 -7.55
CA GLY A 158 20.74 -16.17 -7.97
C GLY A 158 20.00 -17.50 -8.18
N GLY A 159 19.14 -17.56 -9.20
CA GLY A 159 18.45 -18.80 -9.55
C GLY A 159 19.42 -19.89 -10.02
N GLY A 160 19.16 -21.14 -9.62
CA GLY A 160 19.80 -22.30 -10.22
C GLY A 160 19.43 -22.44 -11.70
N THR A 161 20.20 -23.23 -12.44
CA THR A 161 19.98 -23.46 -13.89
C THR A 161 18.55 -23.89 -14.22
N GLU A 162 17.93 -24.71 -13.38
CA GLU A 162 16.55 -25.17 -13.55
C GLU A 162 15.51 -24.04 -13.51
N LEU A 163 15.68 -23.07 -12.60
CA LEU A 163 14.78 -21.93 -12.53
C LEU A 163 14.92 -21.05 -13.78
N GLY A 164 16.16 -20.83 -14.24
CA GLY A 164 16.43 -20.11 -15.49
C GLY A 164 15.71 -20.76 -16.68
N THR A 165 15.86 -22.09 -16.84
CA THR A 165 15.14 -22.85 -17.89
C THR A 165 13.63 -22.72 -17.76
N THR A 166 13.09 -22.78 -16.54
CA THR A 166 11.65 -22.65 -16.30
C THR A 166 11.16 -21.26 -16.70
N LEU A 167 11.89 -20.19 -16.35
CA LEU A 167 11.53 -18.82 -16.74
C LEU A 167 11.59 -18.60 -18.26
N THR A 168 12.57 -19.20 -18.95
CA THR A 168 12.60 -19.18 -20.42
C THR A 168 11.38 -19.86 -21.02
N GLN A 169 10.96 -21.03 -20.51
CA GLN A 169 9.74 -21.70 -20.97
C GLN A 169 8.48 -20.88 -20.73
N VAL A 170 8.41 -20.16 -19.60
CA VAL A 170 7.31 -19.23 -19.30
C VAL A 170 7.29 -18.10 -20.34
N GLN A 171 8.44 -17.51 -20.66
CA GLN A 171 8.55 -16.47 -21.68
C GLN A 171 8.12 -16.97 -23.07
N ASP A 172 8.56 -18.17 -23.47
CA ASP A 172 8.19 -18.77 -24.75
C ASP A 172 6.67 -18.97 -24.87
N GLN A 173 6.02 -19.45 -23.81
CA GLN A 173 4.57 -19.64 -23.79
C GLN A 173 3.80 -18.31 -23.76
N LEU A 174 4.36 -17.27 -23.14
CA LEU A 174 3.76 -15.93 -23.12
C LEU A 174 3.64 -15.30 -24.51
N VAL A 175 4.59 -15.58 -25.42
CA VAL A 175 4.56 -15.05 -26.80
C VAL A 175 3.30 -15.49 -27.56
N ALA A 176 2.80 -16.70 -27.27
CA ALA A 176 1.61 -17.25 -27.93
C ALA A 176 0.32 -17.07 -27.10
N TYR A 177 0.38 -16.52 -25.89
CA TYR A 177 -0.77 -16.36 -25.01
C TYR A 177 -1.72 -15.24 -25.52
N PRO A 178 -3.05 -15.38 -25.40
CA PRO A 178 -3.81 -16.52 -24.89
C PRO A 178 -4.13 -17.60 -25.94
N GLY A 179 -3.78 -17.38 -27.22
CA GLY A 179 -4.26 -18.20 -28.34
C GLY A 179 -3.54 -19.54 -28.55
N GLY A 180 -2.29 -19.67 -28.11
CA GLY A 180 -1.47 -20.88 -28.23
C GLY A 180 -1.60 -21.84 -27.06
N ALA A 181 -1.07 -23.05 -27.23
CA ALA A 181 -1.00 -24.03 -26.14
C ALA A 181 -0.08 -23.51 -25.02
N HIS A 182 -0.59 -23.50 -23.79
CA HIS A 182 0.14 -23.03 -22.62
C HIS A 182 -0.21 -23.87 -21.38
N ALA A 183 0.69 -23.86 -20.40
CA ALA A 183 0.48 -24.54 -19.13
C ALA A 183 -0.64 -23.83 -18.33
N PRO A 184 -1.50 -24.57 -17.60
CA PRO A 184 -2.51 -23.97 -16.71
C PRO A 184 -1.89 -23.03 -15.66
N ALA A 185 -0.64 -23.29 -15.26
CA ALA A 185 0.12 -22.43 -14.40
C ALA A 185 0.29 -21.01 -14.94
N LEU A 186 0.43 -20.86 -16.27
CA LEU A 186 0.56 -19.56 -16.91
C LEU A 186 -0.71 -18.73 -16.79
N THR A 187 -1.87 -19.33 -17.04
CA THR A 187 -3.18 -18.67 -16.84
C THR A 187 -3.32 -18.17 -15.40
N ARG A 188 -3.01 -19.03 -14.42
CA ARG A 188 -3.03 -18.66 -12.99
C ARG A 188 -2.13 -17.46 -12.68
N MET A 189 -0.94 -17.39 -13.30
CA MET A 189 0.00 -16.29 -13.11
C MET A 189 -0.51 -14.98 -13.72
N VAL A 190 -1.04 -15.03 -14.94
CA VAL A 190 -1.62 -13.87 -15.64
C VAL A 190 -2.84 -13.34 -14.87
N ASP A 191 -3.71 -14.22 -14.39
CA ASP A 191 -4.90 -13.84 -13.62
C ASP A 191 -4.53 -13.19 -12.28
N ASP A 192 -3.53 -13.73 -11.57
CA ASP A 192 -3.07 -13.15 -10.30
C ASP A 192 -2.41 -11.78 -10.53
N LEU A 193 -1.61 -11.62 -11.59
CA LEU A 193 -1.02 -10.33 -11.96
C LEU A 193 -2.08 -9.31 -12.36
N THR A 194 -3.10 -9.73 -13.11
CA THR A 194 -4.26 -8.88 -13.45
C THR A 194 -4.93 -8.40 -12.17
N THR A 195 -5.19 -9.31 -11.23
CA THR A 195 -5.80 -8.98 -9.93
C THR A 195 -4.94 -8.02 -9.13
N TYR A 196 -3.62 -8.24 -9.10
CA TYR A 196 -2.65 -7.38 -8.41
C TYR A 196 -2.73 -5.92 -8.89
N HIS A 197 -2.83 -5.69 -10.19
CA HIS A 197 -2.91 -4.34 -10.75
C HIS A 197 -4.32 -3.74 -10.69
N VAL A 198 -5.38 -4.52 -10.92
CA VAL A 198 -6.78 -4.06 -10.78
C VAL A 198 -7.07 -3.58 -9.36
N VAL A 199 -6.66 -4.35 -8.35
CA VAL A 199 -6.86 -3.99 -6.94
C VAL A 199 -6.15 -2.68 -6.62
N PHE A 200 -4.91 -2.51 -7.09
CA PHE A 200 -4.18 -1.27 -6.83
C PHE A 200 -4.76 -0.07 -7.59
N ALA A 201 -5.22 -0.26 -8.83
CA ALA A 201 -5.96 0.75 -9.56
C ALA A 201 -7.25 1.17 -8.83
N ALA A 202 -8.01 0.22 -8.28
CA ALA A 202 -9.20 0.51 -7.49
C ALA A 202 -8.87 1.29 -6.20
N LEU A 203 -7.88 0.82 -5.44
CA LEU A 203 -7.43 1.46 -4.20
C LEU A 203 -6.93 2.90 -4.42
N THR A 204 -6.09 3.10 -5.43
CA THR A 204 -5.59 4.42 -5.81
C THR A 204 -6.67 5.29 -6.45
N GLY A 205 -7.64 4.71 -7.14
CA GLY A 205 -8.82 5.40 -7.65
C GLY A 205 -9.67 6.01 -6.54
N VAL A 206 -9.92 5.24 -5.47
CA VAL A 206 -10.61 5.76 -4.26
C VAL A 206 -9.82 6.91 -3.63
N LEU A 207 -8.49 6.80 -3.56
CA LEU A 207 -7.63 7.87 -3.05
C LEU A 207 -7.70 9.13 -3.94
N ALA A 208 -7.66 8.98 -5.26
CA ALA A 208 -7.78 10.09 -6.21
C ALA A 208 -9.13 10.82 -6.04
N LEU A 209 -10.22 10.07 -5.91
CA LEU A 209 -11.56 10.63 -5.66
C LEU A 209 -11.62 11.39 -4.33
N ALA A 210 -11.01 10.85 -3.27
CA ALA A 210 -10.93 11.53 -1.97
C ALA A 210 -10.12 12.84 -2.05
N LEU A 211 -9.01 12.85 -2.78
CA LEU A 211 -8.17 14.05 -3.00
C LEU A 211 -8.91 15.10 -3.85
N ALA A 212 -9.59 14.68 -4.92
CA ALA A 212 -10.42 15.55 -5.75
C ALA A 212 -11.59 16.16 -4.95
N GLY A 213 -12.31 15.33 -4.19
CA GLY A 213 -13.37 15.78 -3.28
C GLY A 213 -12.86 16.78 -2.24
N THR A 214 -11.68 16.51 -1.65
CA THR A 214 -11.00 17.43 -0.72
C THR A 214 -10.69 18.76 -1.40
N SER A 215 -10.16 18.73 -2.62
CA SER A 215 -9.91 19.92 -3.42
C SER A 215 -11.18 20.74 -3.62
N VAL A 216 -12.28 20.11 -4.07
CA VAL A 216 -13.58 20.78 -4.26
C VAL A 216 -14.10 21.42 -2.98
N VAL A 217 -14.05 20.70 -1.85
CA VAL A 217 -14.48 21.23 -0.55
C VAL A 217 -13.63 22.42 -0.10
N VAL A 218 -12.31 22.34 -0.27
CA VAL A 218 -11.39 23.43 0.06
C VAL A 218 -11.65 24.64 -0.83
N TRP A 219 -11.83 24.44 -2.13
CA TRP A 219 -12.17 25.52 -3.07
C TRP A 219 -13.50 26.19 -2.76
N ARG A 220 -14.52 25.45 -2.32
CA ARG A 220 -15.79 26.03 -1.87
C ARG A 220 -15.61 26.97 -0.67
N ARG A 221 -14.66 26.68 0.22
CA ARG A 221 -14.33 27.55 1.37
C ARG A 221 -13.66 28.86 0.98
N LEU A 222 -13.13 28.97 -0.24
CA LEU A 222 -12.56 30.24 -0.73
C LEU A 222 -13.64 31.34 -0.80
N ARG A 223 -14.89 30.97 -1.08
CA ARG A 223 -16.03 31.90 -1.17
C ARG A 223 -16.34 32.59 0.16
N THR A 224 -16.02 31.93 1.28
CA THR A 224 -16.30 32.42 2.64
C THR A 224 -15.06 32.99 3.34
N ALA A 225 -13.90 33.02 2.67
CA ALA A 225 -12.65 33.47 3.26
C ALA A 225 -12.52 35.00 3.17
N SER A 226 -12.37 35.66 4.33
CA SER A 226 -12.28 37.12 4.45
C SER A 226 -10.86 37.67 4.36
N ASP A 227 -9.84 36.95 4.83
CA ASP A 227 -8.44 37.43 4.86
C ASP A 227 -7.55 36.83 3.76
N ALA A 228 -6.59 37.62 3.29
CA ALA A 228 -5.67 37.24 2.21
C ALA A 228 -4.81 36.00 2.54
N ARG A 229 -4.45 35.81 3.81
CA ARG A 229 -3.64 34.68 4.27
C ARG A 229 -4.44 33.37 4.20
N SER A 230 -5.66 33.32 4.72
CA SER A 230 -6.54 32.16 4.58
C SER A 230 -6.81 31.82 3.11
N ARG A 231 -7.05 32.83 2.27
CA ARG A 231 -7.20 32.65 0.81
C ARG A 231 -5.97 32.00 0.18
N ARG A 232 -4.76 32.44 0.55
CA ARG A 232 -3.50 31.83 0.05
C ARG A 232 -3.38 30.38 0.49
N THR A 233 -3.63 30.06 1.76
CA THR A 233 -3.58 28.69 2.27
C THR A 233 -4.61 27.79 1.58
N ILE A 234 -5.85 28.25 1.44
CA ILE A 234 -6.92 27.53 0.73
C ILE A 234 -6.51 27.25 -0.71
N LYS A 235 -5.99 28.25 -1.44
CA LYS A 235 -5.50 28.06 -2.81
C LYS A 235 -4.40 27.02 -2.89
N VAL A 236 -3.37 27.13 -2.05
CA VAL A 236 -2.24 26.18 -2.03
C VAL A 236 -2.72 24.76 -1.74
N THR A 237 -3.55 24.56 -0.70
CA THR A 237 -4.07 23.24 -0.34
C THR A 237 -5.00 22.67 -1.43
N GLY A 238 -5.88 23.50 -1.99
CA GLY A 238 -6.80 23.10 -3.06
C GLY A 238 -6.05 22.70 -4.33
N THR A 239 -5.07 23.51 -4.77
CA THR A 239 -4.21 23.20 -5.91
C THR A 239 -3.36 21.96 -5.66
N ALA A 240 -2.69 21.85 -4.50
CA ALA A 240 -1.89 20.67 -4.17
C ALA A 240 -2.72 19.39 -4.16
N SER A 241 -3.94 19.43 -3.60
CA SER A 241 -4.85 18.27 -3.60
C SER A 241 -5.29 17.89 -5.01
N ALA A 242 -5.56 18.88 -5.88
CA ALA A 242 -5.92 18.62 -7.28
C ALA A 242 -4.76 18.03 -8.08
N LEU A 243 -3.54 18.57 -7.90
CA LEU A 243 -2.33 18.06 -8.56
C LEU A 243 -2.00 16.63 -8.10
N LEU A 244 -2.11 16.35 -6.80
CA LEU A 244 -1.95 15.00 -6.27
C LEU A 244 -3.02 14.05 -6.81
N ALA A 245 -4.29 14.48 -6.88
CA ALA A 245 -5.34 13.68 -7.49
C ALA A 245 -5.02 13.33 -8.96
N ALA A 246 -4.55 14.31 -9.75
CA ALA A 246 -4.14 14.09 -11.14
C ALA A 246 -2.96 13.12 -11.25
N LEU A 247 -1.95 13.25 -10.40
CA LEU A 247 -0.81 12.33 -10.37
C LEU A 247 -1.24 10.90 -10.00
N VAL A 248 -2.11 10.75 -9.00
CA VAL A 248 -2.65 9.43 -8.62
C VAL A 248 -3.51 8.85 -9.74
N LEU A 249 -4.26 9.66 -10.49
CA LEU A 249 -4.99 9.18 -11.67
C LEU A 249 -4.06 8.63 -12.75
N VAL A 250 -2.87 9.21 -12.96
CA VAL A 250 -1.86 8.63 -13.86
C VAL A 250 -1.46 7.23 -13.38
N VAL A 251 -1.26 7.05 -12.06
CA VAL A 251 -0.96 5.73 -11.47
C VAL A 251 -2.12 4.74 -11.69
N VAL A 252 -3.37 5.18 -11.53
CA VAL A 252 -4.56 4.35 -11.82
C VAL A 252 -4.55 3.89 -13.26
N LEU A 253 -4.37 4.80 -14.21
CA LEU A 253 -4.35 4.49 -15.64
C LEU A 253 -3.19 3.56 -16.01
N ALA A 254 -2.02 3.77 -15.43
CA ALA A 254 -0.88 2.88 -15.62
C ALA A 254 -1.21 1.45 -15.15
N ASN A 255 -1.83 1.30 -13.97
CA ASN A 255 -2.19 -0.02 -13.44
C ASN A 255 -3.34 -0.67 -14.23
N ILE A 256 -4.32 0.10 -14.72
CA ILE A 256 -5.34 -0.44 -15.63
C ILE A 256 -4.68 -0.95 -16.92
N SER A 257 -3.75 -0.18 -17.49
CA SER A 257 -3.01 -0.57 -18.69
C SER A 257 -2.20 -1.85 -18.47
N THR A 258 -1.51 -1.97 -17.33
CA THR A 258 -0.78 -3.19 -16.96
C THR A 258 -1.73 -4.37 -16.76
N ALA A 259 -2.88 -4.16 -16.12
CA ALA A 259 -3.88 -5.21 -15.94
C ALA A 259 -4.44 -5.73 -17.27
N THR A 260 -4.72 -4.83 -18.23
CA THR A 260 -5.22 -5.22 -19.56
C THR A 260 -4.16 -5.91 -20.43
N HIS A 261 -2.88 -5.64 -20.16
CA HIS A 261 -1.73 -6.24 -20.86
C HIS A 261 -0.87 -7.07 -19.89
N SER A 262 -1.53 -7.85 -19.03
CA SER A 262 -0.86 -8.64 -18.00
C SER A 262 0.12 -9.66 -18.57
N PRO A 263 -0.15 -10.35 -19.71
CA PRO A 263 0.84 -11.24 -20.33
C PRO A 263 2.14 -10.51 -20.71
N GLU A 264 2.04 -9.33 -21.33
CA GLU A 264 3.18 -8.53 -21.74
C GLU A 264 3.95 -7.99 -20.53
N ALA A 265 3.24 -7.56 -19.50
CA ALA A 265 3.83 -7.12 -18.24
C ALA A 265 4.58 -8.25 -17.53
N LEU A 266 4.01 -9.46 -17.53
CA LEU A 266 4.64 -10.65 -16.96
C LEU A 266 5.92 -11.05 -17.73
N ALA A 267 5.88 -10.95 -19.07
CA ALA A 267 7.03 -11.19 -19.92
C ALA A 267 8.16 -10.18 -19.63
N ALA A 268 7.81 -8.89 -19.53
CA ALA A 268 8.76 -7.83 -19.20
C ALA A 268 9.41 -8.06 -17.82
N LEU A 269 8.61 -8.43 -16.81
CA LEU A 269 9.09 -8.75 -15.47
C LEU A 269 10.15 -9.86 -15.49
N PHE A 270 9.87 -10.97 -16.19
CA PHE A 270 10.82 -12.09 -16.27
C PHE A 270 12.02 -11.81 -17.16
N ALA A 271 11.94 -10.85 -18.08
CA ALA A 271 13.08 -10.35 -18.84
C ALA A 271 13.98 -9.40 -18.03
N GLY A 272 13.62 -9.09 -16.78
CA GLY A 272 14.36 -8.16 -15.91
C GLY A 272 13.94 -6.70 -16.06
N GLY A 273 12.87 -6.42 -16.81
CA GLY A 273 12.24 -5.11 -16.88
C GLY A 273 11.42 -4.81 -15.63
N TRP A 274 11.63 -3.64 -15.04
CA TRP A 274 10.82 -3.06 -13.97
C TRP A 274 10.20 -1.75 -14.44
#